data_AF-A0A355C230-F1
#
_entry.id   AF-A0A355C230-F1
#
_cell.length_a   1.000
_cell.length_b   1.000
_cell.length_c   1.000
_cell.angle_alpha   90.00
_cell.angle_beta   90.00
_cell.angle_gamma   90.00
#
_symmetry.space_group_name_H-M   'P 1'
#
loop_
_entity.id
_entity.type
_entity.pdbx_description
1 polymer ?
#
loop_
_entity_poly.entity_id
_entity_poly.type
_entity_poly.pdbx_seq_one_letter_code
_entity_poly.pdbx_strand_id
1 'polypeptide(L)'
;MLEFGALLRVYRALRQLSQEEMAELLGVSQPVYSRMEAGKKSISLRVLQRVADRSGYRIETLVLAHLLLDENLEAIENGPRDGAAEALLAIAAEYRRRCPPGIKDSAALGVLIGATPHLKVTTDESA
;
A
#
# COMPACT_ATOMS: atom_id res chain seq x y z
N MET A 1 -15.99 4.06 -2.05
CA MET A 1 -14.85 4.59 -1.28
C MET A 1 -13.77 3.52 -1.35
N LEU A 2 -12.51 3.87 -1.65
CA LEU A 2 -11.42 2.89 -1.68
C LEU A 2 -11.06 2.51 -0.24
N GLU A 3 -11.00 1.21 0.06
CA GLU A 3 -10.68 0.69 1.39
C GLU A 3 -9.21 0.28 1.47
N PHE A 4 -8.35 1.15 2.03
CA PHE A 4 -6.90 0.92 2.08
C PHE A 4 -6.44 0.03 3.25
N GLY A 5 -7.36 -0.60 4.00
CA GLY A 5 -7.02 -1.34 5.22
C GLY A 5 -6.08 -2.52 4.96
N ALA A 6 -6.35 -3.28 3.89
CA ALA A 6 -5.49 -4.37 3.46
C ALA A 6 -4.11 -3.89 3.00
N LEU A 7 -4.04 -2.75 2.29
CA LEU A 7 -2.76 -2.14 1.92
C LEU A 7 -1.92 -1.81 3.16
N LEU A 8 -2.53 -1.19 4.18
CA LEU A 8 -1.80 -0.84 5.41
C LEU A 8 -1.23 -2.10 6.09
N ARG A 9 -1.98 -3.20 6.09
CA ARG A 9 -1.51 -4.49 6.60
C ARG A 9 -0.29 -5.02 5.84
N VAL A 10 -0.36 -5.03 4.50
CA VAL A 10 0.73 -5.48 3.63
C VAL A 10 1.97 -4.62 3.82
N TYR A 11 1.80 -3.29 3.81
CA TYR A 11 2.86 -2.33 4.07
C TYR A 11 3.50 -2.56 5.45
N ARG A 12 2.68 -2.69 6.49
CA ARG A 12 3.13 -2.89 7.87
C ARG A 12 3.94 -4.18 8.00
N ALA A 13 3.45 -5.28 7.42
CA ALA A 13 4.13 -6.58 7.43
C ALA A 13 5.47 -6.53 6.66
N LEU A 14 5.50 -5.90 5.48
CA LEU A 14 6.73 -5.69 4.72
C LEU A 14 7.79 -4.94 5.53
N ARG A 15 7.36 -3.94 6.32
CA ARG A 15 8.22 -3.13 7.18
C ARG A 15 8.47 -3.74 8.57
N GLN A 16 7.91 -4.92 8.84
CA GLN A 16 8.01 -5.63 10.12
C GLN A 16 7.53 -4.80 11.32
N LEU A 17 6.54 -3.94 11.11
CA LEU A 17 5.97 -3.08 12.14
C LEU A 17 4.84 -3.80 12.87
N SER A 18 4.69 -3.54 14.17
CA SER A 18 3.50 -3.85 14.95
C SER A 18 2.36 -2.87 14.65
N GLN A 19 1.13 -3.19 15.08
CA GLN A 19 0.00 -2.26 14.93
C GLN A 19 0.19 -0.97 15.74
N GLU A 20 0.97 -1.03 16.83
CA GLU A 20 1.29 0.13 17.66
C GLU A 20 2.29 1.04 16.97
N GLU A 21 3.42 0.51 16.48
CA GLU A 21 4.42 1.29 15.74
C GLU A 21 3.82 1.91 14.46
N MET A 22 2.93 1.20 13.78
CA MET A 22 2.25 1.75 12.61
C MET A 22 1.25 2.85 12.99
N ALA A 23 0.57 2.74 14.13
CA ALA A 23 -0.31 3.80 14.63
C ALA A 23 0.48 5.06 14.98
N GLU A 24 1.63 4.90 15.64
CA GLU A 24 2.57 5.98 15.95
C GLU A 24 3.07 6.67 14.68
N LEU A 25 3.49 5.90 13.68
CA LEU A 25 3.93 6.42 12.38
C LEU A 25 2.85 7.29 11.72
N LEU A 26 1.59 6.92 11.87
CA LEU A 26 0.44 7.63 11.31
C LEU A 26 -0.09 8.76 12.19
N GLY A 27 0.39 8.89 13.44
CA GLY A 27 -0.12 9.85 14.42
C GLY A 27 -1.59 9.59 14.77
N VAL A 28 -1.97 8.32 14.96
CA VAL A 28 -3.29 7.90 15.44
C VAL A 28 -3.14 6.95 16.62
N SER A 29 -4.20 6.70 17.39
CA SER A 29 -4.15 5.69 18.44
C SER A 29 -4.17 4.27 17.86
N GLN A 30 -3.55 3.31 18.57
CA GLN A 30 -3.53 1.91 18.17
C GLN A 30 -4.94 1.33 17.91
N PRO A 31 -5.98 1.61 18.73
CA PRO A 31 -7.33 1.12 18.44
C PRO A 31 -7.94 1.71 17.16
N VAL A 32 -7.62 2.97 16.85
CA VAL A 32 -8.05 3.61 15.60
C VAL A 32 -7.38 2.92 14.41
N TYR A 33 -6.08 2.68 14.48
CA TYR A 33 -5.34 1.96 13.45
C TYR A 33 -5.87 0.53 13.26
N SER A 34 -6.09 -0.21 14.35
CA SER A 34 -6.61 -1.58 14.29
C SER A 34 -7.94 -1.66 13.54
N ARG A 35 -8.84 -0.69 13.78
CA ARG A 35 -10.10 -0.59 13.02
C ARG A 35 -9.89 -0.25 11.55
N MET A 36 -8.90 0.59 11.22
CA MET A 36 -8.54 0.90 9.83
C MET A 36 -8.01 -0.33 9.10
N GLU A 37 -7.04 -1.04 9.69
CA GLU A 37 -6.44 -2.26 9.12
C GLU A 37 -7.48 -3.39 8.93
N ALA A 38 -8.49 -3.45 9.81
CA ALA A 38 -9.59 -4.41 9.72
C ALA A 38 -10.72 -3.98 8.76
N GLY A 39 -10.61 -2.84 8.06
CA GLY A 39 -11.67 -2.31 7.20
C GLY A 39 -12.93 -1.84 7.96
N LYS A 40 -12.86 -1.75 9.30
CA LYS A 40 -13.96 -1.28 10.17
C LYS A 40 -14.00 0.25 10.32
N LYS A 41 -13.05 0.93 9.70
CA LYS A 41 -12.96 2.39 9.61
C LYS A 41 -12.29 2.74 8.29
N SER A 42 -13.01 3.44 7.42
CA SER A 42 -12.47 3.83 6.13
C SER A 42 -11.27 4.77 6.28
N ILE A 43 -10.36 4.68 5.32
CA ILE A 43 -9.15 5.48 5.27
C ILE A 43 -9.36 6.53 4.17
N SER A 44 -9.29 7.81 4.54
CA SER A 44 -9.35 8.87 3.55
C SER A 44 -8.04 8.99 2.78
N LEU A 45 -8.08 9.55 1.57
CA LEU A 45 -6.87 9.88 0.81
C LEU A 45 -5.91 10.78 1.59
N ARG A 46 -6.42 11.66 2.47
CA ARG A 46 -5.58 12.49 3.36
C ARG A 46 -4.79 11.65 4.38
N VAL A 47 -5.37 10.56 4.88
CA VAL A 47 -4.66 9.62 5.76
C VAL A 47 -3.62 8.86 4.95
N LEU A 48 -3.97 8.39 3.74
CA LEU A 48 -3.03 7.73 2.85
C LEU A 48 -1.85 8.62 2.44
N GLN A 49 -2.10 9.91 2.21
CA GLN A 49 -1.05 10.90 1.95
C GLN A 49 -0.08 11.02 3.12
N ARG A 50 -0.56 10.96 4.37
CA ARG A 50 0.33 10.92 5.54
C ARG A 50 1.20 9.65 5.57
N VAL A 51 0.64 8.50 5.19
CA VAL A 51 1.42 7.26 5.04
C VAL A 51 2.56 7.51 4.04
N ALA A 52 2.22 8.04 2.86
CA ALA A 52 3.19 8.37 1.80
C ALA A 52 4.29 9.30 2.32
N ASP A 53 3.91 10.43 2.92
CA ASP A 53 4.83 11.43 3.46
C ASP A 53 5.78 10.87 4.53
N ARG A 54 5.28 10.01 5.42
CA ARG A 54 6.06 9.42 6.53
C ARG A 54 6.91 8.23 6.11
N SER A 55 6.53 7.56 5.03
CA SER A 55 7.22 6.38 4.51
C SER A 55 8.22 6.70 3.40
N GLY A 56 8.15 7.91 2.85
CA GLY A 56 8.94 8.35 1.70
C GLY A 56 8.39 7.88 0.35
N TYR A 57 7.29 7.14 0.30
CA TYR A 57 6.67 6.76 -0.99
C TYR A 57 5.88 7.92 -1.59
N ARG A 58 5.69 7.93 -2.91
CA ARG A 58 4.62 8.73 -3.51
C ARG A 58 3.27 8.10 -3.21
N ILE A 59 2.23 8.92 -3.16
CA ILE A 59 0.86 8.43 -3.00
C ILE A 59 0.45 7.52 -4.16
N GLU A 60 0.89 7.78 -5.39
CA GLU A 60 0.54 6.92 -6.53
C GLU A 60 1.14 5.52 -6.39
N THR A 61 2.31 5.40 -5.76
CA THR A 61 2.91 4.09 -5.45
C THR A 61 2.01 3.30 -4.50
N LEU A 62 1.47 3.95 -3.46
CA LEU A 62 0.56 3.30 -2.51
C LEU A 62 -0.79 2.95 -3.15
N VAL A 63 -1.32 3.83 -4.01
CA VAL A 63 -2.55 3.56 -4.77
C VAL A 63 -2.35 2.38 -5.73
N LEU A 64 -1.24 2.36 -6.47
CA LEU A 64 -0.92 1.25 -7.35
C LEU A 64 -0.78 -0.06 -6.57
N ALA A 65 -0.02 -0.06 -5.46
CA ALA A 65 0.10 -1.24 -4.61
C ALA A 65 -1.27 -1.72 -4.08
N HIS A 66 -2.18 -0.80 -3.74
CA HIS A 66 -3.55 -1.17 -3.36
C HIS A 66 -4.29 -1.86 -4.50
N LEU A 67 -4.27 -1.30 -5.71
CA LEU A 67 -4.94 -1.90 -6.87
C LEU A 67 -4.42 -3.30 -7.21
N LEU A 68 -3.14 -3.57 -6.90
CA LEU A 68 -2.49 -4.86 -7.16
C LEU A 68 -2.50 -5.82 -5.95
N LEU A 69 -3.33 -5.58 -4.94
CA LEU A 69 -3.61 -6.58 -3.90
C LEU A 69 -4.33 -7.78 -4.49
N ASP A 70 -4.08 -8.99 -3.96
CA ASP A 70 -4.66 -10.21 -4.54
C ASP A 70 -6.20 -10.17 -4.53
N GLU A 71 -6.82 -9.67 -3.46
CA GLU A 71 -8.29 -9.51 -3.37
C GLU A 71 -8.87 -8.57 -4.45
N ASN A 72 -8.12 -7.55 -4.85
CA ASN A 72 -8.53 -6.62 -5.90
C ASN A 72 -8.28 -7.22 -7.29
N LEU A 73 -7.18 -7.94 -7.46
CA LEU A 73 -6.86 -8.65 -8.70
C LEU A 73 -7.85 -9.78 -8.96
N GLU A 74 -8.27 -10.53 -7.95
CA GLU A 74 -9.33 -11.55 -8.05
C GLU A 74 -10.65 -10.92 -8.53
N ALA A 75 -11.01 -9.74 -8.02
CA ALA A 75 -12.20 -9.04 -8.48
C ALA A 75 -12.09 -8.58 -9.94
N ILE A 76 -10.92 -8.10 -10.36
CA ILE A 76 -10.64 -7.74 -11.76
C ILE A 76 -10.69 -8.99 -12.64
N GLU A 77 -10.09 -10.10 -12.18
CA GLU A 77 -10.01 -11.37 -12.88
C GLU A 77 -11.39 -12.02 -13.08
N ASN A 78 -12.33 -11.78 -12.19
CA ASN A 78 -13.70 -12.28 -12.32
C ASN A 78 -14.67 -11.28 -12.98
N GLY A 79 -14.21 -10.05 -13.25
CA GLY A 79 -15.00 -8.98 -13.86
C GLY A 79 -14.82 -8.84 -15.38
N PRO A 80 -15.43 -7.79 -15.98
CA PRO A 80 -15.27 -7.47 -17.39
C PRO A 80 -13.81 -7.21 -17.77
N ARG A 81 -13.34 -7.82 -18.87
CA ARG A 81 -12.00 -7.59 -19.44
C ARG A 81 -12.02 -6.44 -20.43
N ASP A 82 -12.06 -5.23 -19.90
CA ASP A 82 -11.79 -4.03 -20.70
C ASP A 82 -10.28 -3.73 -20.78
N GLY A 83 -9.91 -2.71 -21.55
CA GLY A 83 -8.51 -2.36 -21.73
C GLY A 83 -7.80 -1.94 -20.44
N ALA A 84 -8.52 -1.40 -19.45
CA ALA A 84 -7.94 -1.02 -18.16
C ALA A 84 -7.66 -2.25 -17.29
N ALA A 85 -8.59 -3.21 -17.27
CA ALA A 85 -8.41 -4.49 -16.60
C ALA A 85 -7.19 -5.24 -17.16
N GLU A 86 -7.07 -5.35 -18.49
CA GLU A 86 -5.92 -5.99 -19.14
C GLU A 86 -4.59 -5.30 -18.79
N ALA A 87 -4.57 -3.97 -18.80
CA ALA A 87 -3.38 -3.20 -18.41
C ALA A 87 -2.98 -3.46 -16.95
N LEU A 88 -3.94 -3.48 -16.02
CA LEU A 88 -3.68 -3.75 -14.61
C LEU A 88 -3.17 -5.17 -14.39
N LEU A 89 -3.74 -6.16 -15.07
CA LEU A 89 -3.28 -7.55 -14.98
C LEU A 89 -1.87 -7.74 -15.56
N ALA A 90 -1.55 -7.05 -16.67
CA ALA A 90 -0.21 -7.05 -17.23
C ALA A 90 0.82 -6.41 -16.27
N ILE A 91 0.47 -5.27 -15.67
CA ILE A 91 1.28 -4.61 -14.65
C ILE A 91 1.46 -5.53 -13.42
N ALA A 92 0.40 -6.18 -12.96
CA ALA A 92 0.45 -7.13 -11.85
C ALA A 92 1.44 -8.27 -12.15
N ALA A 93 1.34 -8.87 -13.34
CA ALA A 93 2.24 -9.93 -13.77
C ALA A 93 3.70 -9.47 -13.80
N GLU A 94 3.98 -8.23 -14.20
CA GLU A 94 5.34 -7.67 -14.17
C GLU A 94 5.88 -7.60 -12.73
N TYR A 95 5.12 -7.02 -11.80
CA TYR A 95 5.57 -6.83 -10.43
C TYR A 95 5.66 -8.15 -9.64
N ARG A 96 4.77 -9.13 -9.90
CA ARG A 96 4.85 -10.47 -9.28
C ARG A 96 6.20 -11.14 -9.50
N ARG A 97 6.84 -10.93 -10.66
CA ARG A 97 8.16 -11.50 -10.98
C ARG A 97 9.29 -11.03 -10.06
N ARG A 98 9.06 -9.96 -9.28
CA ARG A 98 10.03 -9.43 -8.31
C ARG A 98 9.97 -10.14 -6.96
N CYS A 99 9.02 -11.04 -6.75
CA CYS A 99 8.86 -11.81 -5.54
C CYS A 99 8.97 -13.33 -5.83
N PRO A 100 9.39 -14.15 -4.86
CA PRO A 100 9.29 -15.60 -4.97
C PRO A 100 7.86 -16.08 -5.24
N PRO A 101 7.68 -17.22 -5.94
CA PRO A 101 6.34 -17.78 -6.18
C PRO A 101 5.67 -18.18 -4.87
N GLY A 102 4.34 -18.05 -4.82
CA GLY A 102 3.52 -18.41 -3.65
C GLY A 102 3.46 -17.33 -2.56
N ILE A 103 4.15 -16.20 -2.71
CA ILE A 103 4.00 -15.06 -1.81
C ILE A 103 2.66 -14.35 -2.07
N LYS A 104 1.84 -14.26 -1.01
CA LYS A 104 0.59 -13.49 -1.02
C LYS A 104 0.87 -12.01 -1.24
N ASP A 105 -0.01 -11.35 -2.00
CA ASP A 105 0.07 -9.92 -2.36
C ASP A 105 1.39 -9.58 -3.08
N SER A 106 1.98 -10.55 -3.79
CA SER A 106 3.30 -10.43 -4.43
C SER A 106 3.38 -9.30 -5.46
N ALA A 107 2.29 -9.00 -6.18
CA ALA A 107 2.25 -7.85 -7.09
C ALA A 107 2.39 -6.53 -6.32
N ALA A 108 1.56 -6.33 -5.28
CA ALA A 108 1.61 -5.17 -4.40
C ALA A 108 2.99 -5.03 -3.70
N LEU A 109 3.53 -6.14 -3.18
CA LEU A 109 4.86 -6.17 -2.58
C LEU A 109 5.95 -5.81 -3.59
N GLY A 110 5.87 -6.30 -4.83
CA GLY A 110 6.79 -5.96 -5.90
C GLY A 110 6.80 -4.48 -6.24
N VAL A 111 5.64 -3.81 -6.17
CA VAL A 111 5.53 -2.34 -6.28
C VAL A 111 6.25 -1.65 -5.14
N LEU A 112 5.97 -2.04 -3.90
CA LEU A 112 6.56 -1.42 -2.70
C LEU A 112 8.08 -1.61 -2.63
N ILE A 113 8.57 -2.83 -2.86
CA ILE A 113 10.00 -3.18 -2.84
C ILE A 113 10.75 -2.47 -3.98
N GLY A 114 10.14 -2.41 -5.17
CA GLY A 114 10.76 -1.83 -6.36
C GLY A 114 10.70 -0.31 -6.42
N ALA A 115 9.94 0.34 -5.55
CA ALA A 115 9.85 1.78 -5.49
C ALA A 115 10.89 2.34 -4.52
N THR A 116 11.71 3.28 -4.98
CA THR A 116 12.62 4.02 -4.09
C THR A 116 11.82 5.04 -3.28
N PRO A 117 11.85 4.99 -1.93
CA PRO A 117 11.31 6.07 -1.13
C PRO A 117 12.07 7.36 -1.45
N HIS A 118 11.37 8.41 -1.88
CA HIS A 118 11.94 9.74 -2.00
C HIS A 118 12.15 10.22 -0.57
N LEU A 119 13.40 10.18 -0.12
CA LEU A 119 13.76 10.84 1.13
C LEU A 119 13.40 12.32 0.95
N LYS A 120 12.47 12.84 1.76
CA LYS A 120 12.40 14.28 1.95
C LYS A 120 13.73 14.66 2.58
N VAL A 121 14.58 15.35 1.82
CA VAL A 121 15.72 16.08 2.39
C VAL A 121 15.12 16.93 3.49
N THR A 122 15.38 16.56 4.73
CA THR A 122 15.18 17.47 5.85
C THR A 122 16.21 18.55 5.62
N THR A 123 15.81 19.68 5.07
CA THR A 123 16.55 20.92 5.27
C THR A 123 16.49 21.16 6.78
N ASP A 124 17.50 20.64 7.46
CA ASP A 124 17.94 21.16 8.74
C ASP A 124 18.56 22.52 8.43
N GLU A 125 17.70 23.53 8.22
CA GLU A 125 18.08 24.93 8.38
C GLU A 125 17.91 25.26 9.86
N SER A 126 18.82 24.72 10.65
CA SER A 126 19.28 25.34 11.88
C SER A 126 20.39 26.33 11.49
N ALA A 127 20.03 27.59 11.26
CA ALA A 127 20.92 28.76 11.33
C ALA A 127 20.10 30.03 11.59
#